data_AF-A0A7V0VZJ1-F1
#
_entry.id   AF-A0A7V0VZJ1-F1
#
_cell.length_a   1.000
_cell.length_b   1.000
_cell.length_c   1.000
_cell.angle_alpha   90.00
_cell.angle_beta   90.00
_cell.angle_gamma   90.00
#
_symmetry.space_group_name_H-M   'P 1'
#
loop_
_entity.id
_entity.type
_entity.pdbx_description
1 polymer ?
#
loop_
_entity_poly.entity_id
_entity_poly.type
_entity_poly.pdbx_seq_one_letter_code
_entity_poly.pdbx_strand_id
1 'polypeptide(L)'
;MASAWYVLHTYSGHENRVKINLEQRVRSMGMSENLEQIIVPTQKVTEIKDGKKRVLTKTSFPGYVLVKMDLNDELWYIVRSTPGVMGFVGSGNHPIPLEEEEVENIISGGERRTR
;
A
#
# COMPACT_ATOMS: atom_id res chain seq x y z
N MET A 1 -11.75 -18.73 1.65
CA MET A 1 -12.08 -17.30 1.42
C MET A 1 -11.02 -16.77 0.47
N ALA A 2 -11.40 -15.89 -0.46
CA ALA A 2 -10.51 -15.45 -1.54
C ALA A 2 -9.96 -14.06 -1.22
N SER A 3 -8.67 -13.98 -0.90
CA SER A 3 -7.98 -12.70 -0.75
C SER A 3 -7.87 -12.01 -2.11
N ALA A 4 -8.11 -10.71 -2.15
CA ALA A 4 -7.87 -9.90 -3.34
C ALA A 4 -6.88 -8.78 -3.04
N TRP A 5 -6.24 -8.30 -4.10
CA TRP A 5 -5.39 -7.13 -4.01
C TRP A 5 -6.22 -5.86 -4.12
N TYR A 6 -5.92 -4.88 -3.27
CA TYR A 6 -6.53 -3.57 -3.30
C TYR A 6 -5.46 -2.49 -3.25
N VAL A 7 -5.81 -1.31 -3.75
CA VAL A 7 -4.94 -0.15 -3.71
C VAL A 7 -5.55 0.90 -2.79
N LEU A 8 -4.73 1.41 -1.88
CA LEU A 8 -5.04 2.51 -0.97
C LEU A 8 -4.40 3.78 -1.47
N HIS A 9 -5.18 4.85 -1.49
CA HIS A 9 -4.70 6.19 -1.69
C HIS A 9 -4.38 6.80 -0.32
N THR A 10 -3.16 7.28 -0.15
CA THR A 10 -2.64 7.84 1.11
C THR A 10 -1.96 9.17 0.85
N TYR A 11 -1.80 9.98 1.89
CA TYR A 11 -0.96 11.17 1.79
C TYR A 11 0.50 10.78 1.51
N SER A 12 1.13 11.51 0.58
CA SER A 12 2.56 11.34 0.27
C SER A 12 3.41 11.53 1.54
N GLY A 13 4.39 10.64 1.74
CA GLY A 13 5.25 10.61 2.92
C GLY A 13 4.65 9.93 4.16
N HIS A 14 3.39 9.48 4.09
CA HIS A 14 2.72 8.73 5.17
C HIS A 14 2.59 7.25 4.88
N GLU A 15 3.03 6.76 3.72
CA GLU A 15 2.79 5.39 3.24
C GLU A 15 3.37 4.36 4.22
N ASN A 16 4.61 4.56 4.67
CA ASN A 16 5.26 3.65 5.62
C ASN A 16 4.60 3.68 7.00
N ARG A 17 4.08 4.84 7.40
CA ARG A 17 3.32 4.98 8.66
C ARG A 17 1.95 4.30 8.55
N VAL A 18 1.27 4.45 7.43
CA VAL A 18 0.00 3.78 7.14
C VAL A 18 0.17 2.27 7.18
N LYS A 19 1.23 1.73 6.56
CA LYS A 19 1.56 0.30 6.66
C LYS A 19 1.65 -0.16 8.12
N ILE A 20 2.49 0.49 8.92
CA ILE A 20 2.69 0.11 10.33
C ILE A 20 1.37 0.20 11.12
N ASN A 21 0.61 1.29 10.93
CA ASN A 21 -0.66 1.50 11.61
C ASN A 21 -1.70 0.45 11.24
N LEU A 22 -1.80 0.09 9.94
CA LEU A 22 -2.70 -0.96 9.47
C LEU A 22 -2.33 -2.30 10.08
N GLU A 23 -1.06 -2.71 10.01
CA GLU A 23 -0.62 -3.98 10.60
C GLU A 23 -0.87 -4.03 12.11
N GLN A 24 -0.63 -2.92 12.83
CA GLN A 24 -0.90 -2.86 14.27
C GLN A 24 -2.39 -2.95 14.58
N ARG A 25 -3.23 -2.21 13.85
CA ARG A 25 -4.69 -2.24 14.05
C ARG A 25 -5.25 -3.62 13.79
N VAL A 26 -4.92 -4.20 12.64
CA VAL A 26 -5.37 -5.53 12.25
C VAL A 26 -4.90 -6.59 13.26
N ARG A 27 -3.68 -6.48 13.79
CA ARG A 27 -3.21 -7.32 14.91
C ARG A 27 -4.03 -7.15 16.19
N SER A 28 -4.30 -5.90 16.59
CA SER A 28 -5.05 -5.62 17.81
C SER A 28 -6.51 -6.12 17.77
N MET A 29 -7.12 -6.18 16.58
CA MET A 29 -8.48 -6.70 16.39
C MET A 29 -8.52 -8.20 16.09
N GLY A 30 -7.37 -8.88 16.08
CA GLY A 30 -7.31 -10.32 15.78
C GLY A 30 -7.57 -10.67 14.31
N MET A 31 -7.60 -9.69 13.41
CA MET A 31 -7.88 -9.88 11.98
C MET A 31 -6.62 -10.11 11.14
N SER A 32 -5.53 -10.54 11.77
CA SER A 32 -4.24 -10.75 11.07
C SER A 32 -4.32 -11.81 9.99
N GLU A 33 -5.27 -12.74 10.11
CA GLU A 33 -5.52 -13.77 9.09
C GLU A 33 -6.20 -13.21 7.84
N ASN A 34 -6.92 -12.10 7.94
CA ASN A 34 -7.58 -11.48 6.79
C ASN A 34 -6.66 -10.55 6.00
N LEU A 35 -5.57 -10.06 6.61
CA LEU A 35 -4.57 -9.21 5.95
C LEU A 35 -3.33 -10.04 5.64
N GLU A 36 -3.20 -10.49 4.41
CA GLU A 36 -2.07 -11.33 3.99
C GLU A 36 -0.79 -10.51 3.79
N GLN A 37 -0.89 -9.37 3.09
CA GLN A 37 0.30 -8.64 2.67
C GLN A 37 0.05 -7.14 2.49
N ILE A 38 1.04 -6.31 2.89
CA ILE A 38 1.07 -4.88 2.59
C ILE A 38 2.39 -4.52 1.90
N ILE A 39 2.28 -3.97 0.69
CA ILE A 39 3.39 -3.53 -0.14
C ILE A 39 3.32 -2.03 -0.36
N VAL A 40 4.43 -1.34 -0.09
CA VAL A 40 4.60 0.07 -0.42
C VAL A 40 5.55 0.17 -1.62
N PRO A 41 5.11 0.70 -2.78
CA PRO A 41 5.91 0.78 -4.01
C PRO A 41 7.02 1.84 -3.86
N THR A 42 8.06 1.47 -3.13
CA THR A 42 9.23 2.29 -2.83
C THR A 42 10.50 1.65 -3.35
N GLN A 43 11.37 2.46 -3.94
CA GLN A 43 12.71 2.05 -4.34
C GLN A 43 13.72 2.57 -3.34
N LYS A 44 14.57 1.69 -2.82
CA LYS A 44 15.71 2.08 -1.99
C LYS A 44 16.83 2.54 -2.93
N VAL A 45 17.05 3.85 -2.99
CA VAL A 45 18.18 4.44 -3.70
C VAL A 45 19.31 4.70 -2.70
N THR A 46 20.51 4.23 -3.01
CA THR A 46 21.69 4.52 -2.18
C THR A 46 22.37 5.75 -2.74
N GLU A 47 22.27 6.87 -2.03
CA GLU A 47 22.95 8.10 -2.40
C GLU A 47 24.20 8.25 -1.54
N ILE A 48 25.34 8.55 -2.18
CA ILE A 48 26.59 8.85 -1.49
C ILE A 48 26.72 10.35 -1.46
N LYS A 49 26.55 10.95 -0.27
CA LYS A 49 26.72 12.38 -0.05
C LYS A 49 27.78 12.57 1.03
N ASP A 50 28.82 13.34 0.72
CA ASP A 50 29.97 13.59 1.62
C ASP A 50 30.66 12.30 2.13
N GLY A 51 30.81 11.30 1.25
CA GLY A 51 31.45 10.02 1.60
C GLY A 51 30.63 9.10 2.52
N LYS A 52 29.47 9.53 3.00
CA LYS A 52 28.55 8.71 3.80
C LYS A 52 27.45 8.13 2.91
N LYS A 53 27.30 6.81 2.92
CA LYS A 53 26.18 6.12 2.26
C LYS A 53 24.89 6.44 3.02
N ARG A 54 23.95 7.12 2.37
CA ARG A 54 22.58 7.28 2.87
C ARG A 54 21.64 6.45 1.99
N VAL A 55 20.88 5.56 2.63
CA VAL A 55 19.79 4.86 1.96
C VAL A 55 18.60 5.80 1.98
N LEU A 56 18.28 6.37 0.82
CA LEU A 56 17.09 7.17 0.62
C LEU A 56 16.00 6.26 0.03
N THR A 57 14.80 6.38 0.55
CA THR A 57 13.64 5.68 0.00
C THR A 57 12.95 6.62 -0.96
N LYS A 58 13.06 6.37 -2.27
CA LYS A 58 12.38 7.14 -3.31
C LYS A 58 11.14 6.36 -3.75
N THR A 59 9.96 6.95 -3.57
CA THR A 59 8.69 6.31 -3.92
C THR A 59 8.44 6.46 -5.42
N SER A 60 8.25 5.35 -6.15
CA SER A 60 7.91 5.39 -7.58
C SER A 60 6.48 5.88 -7.82
N PHE A 61 5.58 5.60 -6.87
CA PHE A 61 4.20 6.08 -6.84
C PHE A 61 3.88 6.67 -5.46
N PRO A 62 4.18 7.97 -5.21
CA PRO A 62 3.88 8.61 -3.94
C PRO A 62 2.38 8.59 -3.66
N GLY A 63 2.00 8.23 -2.43
CA GLY A 63 0.61 8.16 -1.99
C GLY A 63 -0.16 6.89 -2.37
N TYR A 64 0.53 5.82 -2.77
CA TYR A 64 -0.11 4.54 -3.07
C TYR A 64 0.42 3.42 -2.17
N VAL A 65 -0.48 2.59 -1.65
CA VAL A 65 -0.14 1.38 -0.88
C VAL A 65 -0.97 0.22 -1.40
N LEU A 66 -0.33 -0.90 -1.72
CA LEU A 66 -1.01 -2.12 -2.17
C LEU A 66 -1.21 -3.06 -0.98
N VAL A 67 -2.39 -3.64 -0.89
CA VAL A 67 -2.79 -4.49 0.23
C VAL A 67 -3.49 -5.74 -0.28
N LYS A 68 -3.02 -6.92 0.09
CA LYS A 68 -3.67 -8.20 -0.16
C LYS A 68 -4.47 -8.56 1.09
N MET A 69 -5.80 -8.57 0.96
CA MET A 69 -6.67 -8.90 2.07
C MET A 69 -7.97 -9.55 1.63
N ASP A 70 -8.60 -10.27 2.55
CA ASP A 70 -9.98 -10.71 2.45
C ASP A 70 -10.89 -9.59 2.97
N LEU A 71 -11.43 -8.78 2.04
CA LEU A 71 -12.15 -7.55 2.38
C LEU A 71 -13.49 -7.88 3.05
N ASN A 72 -13.60 -7.49 4.32
CA ASN A 72 -14.84 -7.49 5.09
C ASN A 72 -15.19 -6.06 5.53
N ASP A 73 -16.41 -5.86 6.06
CA ASP A 73 -16.88 -4.54 6.50
C ASP A 73 -16.00 -3.92 7.59
N GLU A 74 -15.43 -4.75 8.46
CA GLU A 74 -14.57 -4.30 9.55
C GLU A 74 -13.23 -3.78 9.02
N LEU A 75 -12.51 -4.52 8.18
CA LEU A 75 -11.28 -4.08 7.50
C LEU A 75 -11.52 -2.85 6.65
N TRP A 76 -12.65 -2.78 5.96
CA TRP A 76 -13.03 -1.59 5.22
C TRP A 76 -13.10 -0.37 6.14
N TYR A 77 -13.71 -0.50 7.32
CA TYR A 77 -13.76 0.55 8.33
C TYR A 77 -12.37 0.85 8.94
N ILE A 78 -11.56 -0.17 9.22
CA ILE A 78 -10.21 -0.03 9.79
C ILE A 78 -9.31 0.77 8.84
N VAL A 79 -9.36 0.44 7.56
CA VAL A 79 -8.58 1.13 6.53
C VAL A 79 -9.00 2.59 6.44
N ARG A 80 -10.31 2.87 6.37
CA ARG A 80 -10.83 4.24 6.31
C ARG A 80 -10.60 5.06 7.57
N SER A 81 -10.56 4.42 8.74
CA SER A 81 -10.29 5.07 10.02
C SER A 81 -8.79 5.23 10.31
N THR A 82 -7.91 4.73 9.43
CA THR A 82 -6.46 4.83 9.62
C THR A 82 -5.96 6.21 9.19
N PRO A 83 -5.27 6.95 10.09
CA PRO A 83 -4.71 8.26 9.75
C PRO A 83 -3.72 8.17 8.59
N GLY A 84 -3.88 9.05 7.61
CA GLY A 84 -3.04 9.06 6.42
C GLY A 84 -3.65 8.38 5.20
N VAL A 85 -4.73 7.60 5.38
CA VAL A 85 -5.50 6.99 4.29
C VAL A 85 -6.58 7.97 3.81
N MET A 86 -6.61 8.26 2.52
CA MET A 86 -7.69 9.01 1.88
C MET A 86 -8.85 8.09 1.50
N GLY A 87 -8.55 6.85 1.13
CA GLY A 87 -9.54 5.84 0.80
C GLY A 87 -8.97 4.74 -0.08
N PHE A 88 -9.85 3.85 -0.52
CA PHE A 88 -9.52 2.87 -1.55
C PHE A 88 -9.56 3.53 -2.93
N VAL A 89 -8.68 3.08 -3.82
CA VAL A 89 -8.72 3.45 -5.23
C VAL A 89 -9.77 2.59 -5.93
N GLY A 90 -10.73 3.25 -6.57
CA GLY A 90 -11.84 2.59 -7.24
C GLY A 90 -12.92 3.56 -7.72
N SER A 91 -13.92 3.02 -8.40
CA SER A 91 -15.08 3.79 -8.87
C SER A 91 -16.05 4.02 -7.70
N GLY A 92 -15.86 5.11 -6.97
CA GLY A 92 -16.74 5.53 -5.88
C GLY A 92 -16.30 5.04 -4.50
N ASN A 93 -17.23 4.52 -3.69
CA ASN A 93 -16.98 4.07 -2.31
C ASN A 93 -16.58 2.59 -2.18
N HIS A 94 -16.58 1.84 -3.29
CA HIS A 94 -16.23 0.41 -3.28
C HIS A 94 -14.81 0.20 -3.81
N PRO A 95 -13.98 -0.57 -3.09
CA PRO A 95 -12.65 -0.91 -3.56
C PRO A 95 -12.74 -1.86 -4.77
N ILE A 96 -11.93 -1.60 -5.78
CA ILE A 96 -11.81 -2.48 -6.94
C ILE A 96 -10.68 -3.48 -6.66
N PRO A 97 -10.95 -4.80 -6.72
CA PRO A 97 -9.89 -5.79 -6.62
C PRO A 97 -9.01 -5.74 -7.87
N LEU A 98 -7.69 -5.82 -7.70
CA LEU A 98 -6.72 -5.98 -8.77
C LEU A 98 -6.28 -7.42 -8.91
N GLU A 99 -5.88 -7.78 -10.12
CA GLU A 99 -5.21 -9.04 -10.37
C GLU A 99 -3.76 -8.99 -9.91
N GLU A 100 -3.19 -10.15 -9.56
CA GLU A 100 -1.81 -10.24 -9.06
C GLU A 100 -0.80 -9.74 -10.11
N GLU A 101 -1.07 -9.99 -11.39
CA GLU A 101 -0.28 -9.47 -12.52
C GLU A 101 -0.28 -7.93 -12.57
N GLU A 102 -1.42 -7.28 -12.32
CA GLU A 102 -1.50 -5.80 -12.27
C GLU A 102 -0.69 -5.23 -11.11
N VAL A 103 -0.73 -5.91 -9.96
CA VAL A 103 0.05 -5.53 -8.78
C VAL A 103 1.54 -5.68 -9.04
N GLU A 104 1.98 -6.78 -9.63
CA GLU A 104 3.38 -6.98 -10.02
C GLU A 104 3.85 -5.90 -11.01
N ASN A 105 3.01 -5.52 -11.96
CA ASN A 105 3.29 -4.42 -12.89
C ASN A 105 3.44 -3.06 -12.17
N ILE A 106 2.65 -2.80 -11.13
CA ILE A 106 2.78 -1.56 -10.32
C ILE A 106 4.07 -1.59 -9.50
N ILE A 107 4.38 -2.72 -8.87
CA ILE A 107 5.55 -2.89 -7.99
C ILE A 107 6.86 -2.83 -8.79
N SER A 108 6.90 -3.48 -9.95
CA SER A 108 8.05 -3.48 -10.85
C SER A 108 8.36 -2.11 -11.44
N GLY A 109 7.52 -1.12 -11.15
CA GLY A 109 7.77 0.28 -11.47
C GLY A 109 7.12 0.70 -12.77
N GLY A 110 6.04 0.01 -13.17
CA GLY A 110 5.17 0.37 -14.28
C GLY A 110 5.95 0.99 -15.43
N GLU A 111 6.52 0.16 -16.31
CA GLU A 111 6.90 0.55 -17.66
C GLU A 111 5.63 1.00 -18.42
N ARG A 112 5.01 2.09 -17.98
CA ARG A 112 4.17 2.90 -18.83
C ARG A 112 5.12 3.58 -19.78
N ARG A 113 5.31 2.88 -20.89
CA ARG A 113 5.16 3.41 -22.25
C ARG A 113 4.20 4.62 -22.24
N THR A 114 4.70 5.80 -21.87
CA THR A 114 4.11 7.03 -22.38
C THR A 114 4.53 7.06 -23.84
N ARG A 115 3.63 6.58 -24.69
CA ARG A 115 3.73 6.83 -26.13
C ARG A 115 3.17 8.22 -26.41
#